data_AF-A0A973LIB4-F1
#
_entry.id   AF-A0A973LIB4-F1
#
_cell.length_a   1.000
_cell.length_b   1.000
_cell.length_c   1.000
_cell.angle_alpha   90.00
_cell.angle_beta   90.00
_cell.angle_gamma   90.00
#
_symmetry.space_group_name_H-M   'P 1'
#
loop_
_entity.id
_entity.type
_entity.pdbx_description
1 polymer ?
#
loop_
_entity_poly.entity_id
_entity_poly.type
_entity_poly.pdbx_seq_one_letter_code
_entity_poly.pdbx_strand_id
1 'polypeptide(L)'
;MTTAETRTASETDSPPSFGAVLSRLYFIRFAFAVVWAALLFPSGKHTGGVLTVLLVVYPLVDAAAVLWQLRSKDRTPGSSVAEWSNVVVSVIVAIALGWASTVSIAAALGVWGAWAAASGIAQLVTAASRRGSGGQVPQIVSGAISVLAGASFLAQSAKHPTSISGVGGYAVLGGIFFLVSAIRLRSLVLKASH
;
A
#
# COMPACT_ATOMS: atom_id res chain seq x y z
N MET A 1 -8.46 56.06 -29.94
CA MET A 1 -7.53 56.11 -28.79
C MET A 1 -8.02 55.08 -27.78
N THR A 2 -7.14 54.15 -27.47
CA THR A 2 -7.29 52.89 -26.73
C THR A 2 -7.74 53.09 -25.28
N THR A 3 -8.56 52.18 -24.74
CA THR A 3 -8.15 51.49 -23.51
C THR A 3 -8.73 50.07 -23.50
N ALA A 4 -7.83 49.09 -23.48
CA ALA A 4 -8.14 47.67 -23.46
C ALA A 4 -8.68 47.27 -22.09
N GLU A 5 -9.76 46.48 -22.07
CA GLU A 5 -10.16 45.73 -20.89
C GLU A 5 -9.08 44.71 -20.55
N THR A 6 -8.32 44.99 -19.49
CA THR A 6 -7.52 43.97 -18.82
C THR A 6 -8.50 42.99 -18.16
N ARG A 7 -8.86 41.93 -18.88
CA ARG A 7 -9.38 40.70 -18.25
C ARG A 7 -8.24 40.08 -17.44
N THR A 8 -8.16 40.43 -16.17
CA THR A 8 -7.54 39.57 -15.16
C THR A 8 -8.40 38.31 -15.08
N ALA A 9 -8.06 37.31 -15.90
CA ALA A 9 -8.51 35.95 -15.68
C ALA A 9 -7.93 35.52 -14.33
N SER A 10 -8.72 35.65 -13.27
CA SER A 10 -8.52 34.90 -12.04
C SER A 10 -8.66 33.43 -12.43
N GLU A 11 -7.54 32.78 -12.72
CA GLU A 11 -7.44 31.33 -12.83
C GLU A 11 -7.84 30.78 -11.46
N THR A 12 -9.14 30.50 -11.30
CA THR A 12 -9.68 29.88 -10.10
C THR A 12 -9.01 28.53 -9.94
N ASP A 13 -8.05 28.45 -9.01
CA ASP A 13 -7.43 27.22 -8.51
C ASP A 13 -8.52 26.36 -7.86
N SER A 14 -9.30 25.69 -8.71
CA SER A 14 -10.31 24.74 -8.26
C SER A 14 -9.57 23.61 -7.57
N PRO A 15 -9.96 23.23 -6.35
CA PRO A 15 -9.26 22.18 -5.62
C PRO A 15 -9.19 20.91 -6.48
N PRO A 16 -8.05 20.21 -6.50
CA PRO A 16 -7.86 19.04 -7.35
C PRO A 16 -8.92 17.99 -7.04
N SER A 17 -9.49 17.39 -8.09
CA SER A 17 -10.52 16.34 -7.94
C SER A 17 -10.00 15.20 -7.07
N PHE A 18 -10.89 14.56 -6.30
CA PHE A 18 -10.51 13.43 -5.43
C PHE A 18 -9.72 12.35 -6.18
N GLY A 19 -10.06 12.08 -7.44
CA GLY A 19 -9.32 11.15 -8.31
C GLY A 19 -7.88 11.57 -8.60
N ALA A 20 -7.62 12.87 -8.77
CA ALA A 20 -6.26 13.39 -8.96
C ALA A 20 -5.43 13.25 -7.68
N VAL A 21 -6.02 13.55 -6.52
CA VAL A 21 -5.34 13.41 -5.23
C VAL A 21 -5.06 11.94 -4.90
N LEU A 22 -6.01 11.05 -5.19
CA LEU A 22 -5.84 9.61 -5.00
C LEU A 22 -4.79 9.01 -5.93
N SER A 23 -4.72 9.47 -7.20
CA SER A 23 -3.62 9.13 -8.11
C SER A 23 -2.26 9.53 -7.52
N ARG A 24 -2.14 10.75 -7.00
CA ARG A 24 -0.90 11.22 -6.35
C ARG A 24 -0.53 10.37 -5.14
N LEU A 25 -1.51 10.00 -4.31
CA LEU A 25 -1.29 9.10 -3.18
C LEU A 25 -0.72 7.76 -3.63
N TYR A 26 -1.26 7.16 -4.70
CA TYR A 26 -0.76 5.90 -5.23
C TYR A 26 0.65 6.00 -5.82
N PHE A 27 1.00 7.11 -6.46
CA PHE A 27 2.40 7.38 -6.85
C PHE A 27 3.33 7.45 -5.64
N ILE A 28 2.93 8.15 -4.56
CA ILE A 28 3.71 8.23 -3.32
C ILE A 28 3.91 6.84 -2.72
N ARG A 29 2.85 6.01 -2.66
CA ARG A 29 2.93 4.64 -2.15
C ARG A 29 3.86 3.76 -3.00
N PHE A 30 3.83 3.90 -4.32
CA PHE A 30 4.78 3.23 -5.21
C PHE A 30 6.23 3.66 -4.93
N ALA A 31 6.50 4.97 -4.92
CA ALA A 31 7.83 5.50 -4.65
C ALA A 31 8.37 5.04 -3.29
N PHE A 32 7.51 5.10 -2.27
CA PHE A 32 7.82 4.58 -0.95
C PHE A 32 8.18 3.09 -0.99
N ALA A 33 7.38 2.24 -1.64
CA ALA A 33 7.65 0.80 -1.72
C ALA A 33 9.01 0.50 -2.37
N VAL A 34 9.37 1.23 -3.43
CA VAL A 34 10.67 1.08 -4.12
C VAL A 34 11.82 1.53 -3.23
N VAL A 35 11.75 2.73 -2.64
CA VAL A 35 12.80 3.25 -1.74
C VAL A 35 12.96 2.35 -0.53
N TRP A 36 11.86 1.92 0.07
CA TRP A 36 11.86 1.03 1.21
C TRP A 36 12.50 -0.32 0.88
N ALA A 37 12.15 -0.93 -0.25
CA ALA A 37 12.74 -2.20 -0.68
C ALA A 37 14.25 -2.05 -0.96
N ALA A 38 14.67 -0.95 -1.58
CA ALA A 38 16.08 -0.65 -1.82
C ALA A 38 16.88 -0.55 -0.51
N LEU A 39 16.30 0.02 0.55
CA LEU A 39 16.91 0.07 1.88
C LEU A 39 16.86 -1.28 2.60
N LEU A 40 15.81 -2.08 2.38
CA LEU A 40 15.67 -3.40 2.98
C LEU A 40 16.68 -4.41 2.41
N PHE A 41 16.97 -4.39 1.11
CA PHE A 41 17.86 -5.37 0.50
C PHE A 41 19.24 -5.51 1.18
N PRO A 42 20.00 -4.41 1.45
CA PRO A 42 21.26 -4.51 2.19
C PRO A 42 21.05 -4.78 3.68
N SER A 43 19.95 -4.29 4.27
CA SER A 43 19.68 -4.43 5.72
C SER A 43 19.13 -5.80 6.11
N GLY A 44 18.52 -6.53 5.18
CA GLY A 44 17.69 -7.71 5.45
C GLY A 44 18.44 -8.94 5.95
N LYS A 45 19.77 -8.92 5.94
CA LYS A 45 20.64 -9.99 6.49
C LYS A 45 21.14 -9.70 7.90
N HIS A 46 20.89 -8.49 8.41
CA HIS A 46 21.42 -8.03 9.69
C HIS A 46 20.28 -7.68 10.63
N THR A 47 20.30 -8.23 11.85
CA THR A 47 19.44 -7.75 12.92
C THR A 47 19.97 -6.41 13.44
N GLY A 48 19.09 -5.59 13.98
CA GLY A 48 19.45 -4.29 14.56
C GLY A 48 18.46 -3.18 14.24
N GLY A 49 18.73 -1.99 14.78
CA GLY A 49 17.79 -0.86 14.76
C GLY A 49 17.34 -0.44 13.36
N VAL A 50 18.23 -0.49 12.36
CA VAL A 50 17.88 -0.13 10.97
C VAL A 50 16.81 -1.07 10.41
N LEU A 51 16.98 -2.39 10.56
CA LEU A 51 15.99 -3.35 10.09
C LEU A 51 14.67 -3.19 10.86
N THR A 52 14.73 -3.02 12.18
CA THR A 52 13.54 -2.77 13.01
C THR A 52 12.77 -1.54 12.53
N VAL A 53 13.46 -0.41 12.30
CA VAL A 53 12.83 0.82 11.80
C VAL A 53 12.19 0.59 10.45
N LEU A 54 12.88 -0.07 9.51
CA LEU A 54 12.31 -0.38 8.19
C LEU A 54 11.03 -1.22 8.32
N LEU A 55 11.05 -2.29 9.10
CA LEU A 55 9.90 -3.18 9.26
C LEU A 55 8.71 -2.51 9.96
N VAL A 56 8.95 -1.55 10.86
CA VAL A 56 7.89 -0.78 11.55
C VAL A 56 7.33 0.32 10.65
N VAL A 57 8.19 1.04 9.93
CA VAL A 57 7.77 2.20 9.11
C VAL A 57 6.83 1.78 7.99
N TYR A 58 7.04 0.61 7.37
CA TYR A 58 6.20 0.15 6.26
C TYR A 58 4.70 0.05 6.60
N PRO A 59 4.27 -0.73 7.61
CA PRO A 59 2.86 -0.81 7.99
C PRO A 59 2.33 0.53 8.53
N LEU A 60 3.14 1.37 9.16
CA LEU A 60 2.70 2.71 9.59
C LEU A 60 2.41 3.64 8.41
N VAL A 61 3.23 3.61 7.36
CA VAL A 61 2.95 4.36 6.12
C VAL A 61 1.69 3.84 5.44
N ASP A 62 1.46 2.52 5.45
CA ASP A 62 0.21 1.95 4.95
C ASP A 62 -1.01 2.47 5.73
N ALA A 63 -0.96 2.39 7.07
CA ALA A 63 -1.99 2.91 7.96
C ALA A 63 -2.27 4.40 7.73
N ALA A 64 -1.21 5.21 7.61
CA ALA A 64 -1.33 6.65 7.37
C ALA A 64 -2.02 6.95 6.03
N ALA A 65 -1.68 6.22 4.98
CA ALA A 65 -2.30 6.38 3.67
C ALA A 65 -3.79 5.95 3.67
N VAL A 66 -4.16 4.90 4.39
CA VAL A 66 -5.57 4.49 4.54
C VAL A 66 -6.34 5.48 5.41
N LEU A 67 -5.76 5.96 6.51
CA LEU A 67 -6.35 6.96 7.38
C LEU A 67 -6.58 8.30 6.66
N TRP A 68 -5.65 8.71 5.79
CA TRP A 68 -5.81 9.92 4.98
C TRP A 68 -6.98 9.78 3.98
N GLN A 69 -7.13 8.61 3.34
CA GLN A 69 -8.29 8.31 2.49
C GLN A 69 -9.61 8.35 3.28
N LEU A 70 -9.63 7.78 4.50
CA LEU A 70 -10.78 7.81 5.41
C LEU A 70 -11.21 9.24 5.79
N ARG A 71 -10.25 10.16 5.98
CA ARG A 71 -10.49 11.55 6.40
C ARG A 71 -10.81 12.51 5.25
N SER A 72 -10.70 12.06 4.00
CA SER A 72 -10.95 12.90 2.82
C SER A 72 -12.46 13.13 2.62
N LYS A 73 -12.87 14.41 2.54
CA LYS A 73 -14.28 14.83 2.53
C LYS A 73 -15.04 14.42 1.26
N ASP A 74 -14.35 14.31 0.12
CA ASP A 74 -14.94 14.01 -1.19
C ASP A 74 -14.74 12.55 -1.63
N ARG A 75 -14.57 11.63 -0.67
CA ARG A 75 -14.33 10.22 -0.98
C ARG A 75 -15.55 9.56 -1.61
N THR A 76 -15.32 8.66 -2.56
CA THR A 76 -16.37 7.76 -3.06
C THR A 76 -16.89 6.85 -1.93
N PRO A 77 -18.19 6.53 -1.85
CA PRO A 77 -18.71 5.63 -0.80
C PRO A 77 -18.03 4.25 -0.82
N GLY A 78 -17.21 3.99 0.20
CA GLY A 78 -16.57 2.70 0.49
C GLY A 78 -16.94 2.19 1.88
N SER A 79 -16.61 0.93 2.19
CA SER A 79 -16.82 0.36 3.53
C SER A 79 -15.81 0.96 4.51
N SER A 80 -16.23 2.01 5.22
CA SER A 80 -15.43 2.67 6.27
C SER A 80 -14.94 1.69 7.33
N VAL A 81 -15.71 0.64 7.63
CA VAL A 81 -15.33 -0.42 8.57
C VAL A 81 -14.10 -1.20 8.10
N ALA A 82 -14.06 -1.61 6.82
CA ALA A 82 -12.93 -2.38 6.30
C ALA A 82 -11.63 -1.56 6.27
N GLU A 83 -11.73 -0.26 5.94
CA GLU A 83 -10.60 0.66 5.93
C GLU A 83 -10.09 0.95 7.34
N TRP A 84 -10.98 1.15 8.32
CA TRP A 84 -10.58 1.30 9.72
C TRP A 84 -9.91 0.04 10.27
N SER A 85 -10.44 -1.14 9.94
CA SER A 85 -9.80 -2.41 10.29
C SER A 85 -8.39 -2.52 9.70
N ASN A 86 -8.17 -2.06 8.47
CA ASN A 86 -6.83 -2.03 7.88
C ASN A 86 -5.88 -1.13 8.69
N VAL A 87 -6.32 0.06 9.10
CA VAL A 87 -5.50 0.97 9.94
C VAL A 87 -5.12 0.28 11.25
N VAL A 88 -6.08 -0.30 11.96
CA VAL A 88 -5.85 -0.99 13.24
C VAL A 88 -4.90 -2.18 13.06
N VAL A 89 -5.15 -3.03 12.06
CA VAL A 89 -4.30 -4.19 11.77
C VAL A 89 -2.87 -3.74 11.43
N SER A 90 -2.71 -2.68 10.63
CA SER A 90 -1.40 -2.14 10.28
C SER A 90 -0.63 -1.65 11.51
N VAL A 91 -1.29 -0.97 12.45
CA VAL A 91 -0.65 -0.56 13.72
C VAL A 91 -0.25 -1.77 14.56
N ILE A 92 -1.11 -2.78 14.68
CA ILE A 92 -0.80 -4.02 15.41
C ILE A 92 0.40 -4.72 14.78
N VAL A 93 0.43 -4.82 13.45
CA VAL A 93 1.54 -5.44 12.71
C VAL A 93 2.83 -4.64 12.88
N ALA A 94 2.77 -3.31 12.91
CA ALA A 94 3.94 -2.48 13.18
C ALA A 94 4.57 -2.81 14.54
N ILE A 95 3.75 -2.92 15.59
CA ILE A 95 4.20 -3.29 16.93
C ILE A 95 4.77 -4.73 16.92
N ALA A 96 4.05 -5.67 16.30
CA ALA A 96 4.46 -7.06 16.22
C ALA A 96 5.79 -7.24 15.47
N LEU A 97 6.00 -6.52 14.35
CA LEU A 97 7.25 -6.52 13.60
C LEU A 97 8.39 -5.85 14.38
N GLY A 98 8.08 -4.76 15.09
CA GLY A 98 9.04 -4.10 15.98
C GLY A 98 9.62 -5.10 16.98
N TRP A 99 8.75 -5.79 17.71
CA TRP A 99 9.17 -6.82 18.67
C TRP A 99 9.80 -8.05 18.00
N ALA A 100 9.19 -8.61 16.96
CA ALA A 100 9.70 -9.81 16.30
C ALA A 100 11.09 -9.60 15.68
N SER A 101 11.37 -8.40 15.19
CA SER A 101 12.68 -8.04 14.64
C SER A 101 13.81 -8.02 15.67
N THR A 102 13.50 -7.80 16.96
CA THR A 102 14.51 -7.91 18.04
C THR A 102 14.74 -9.34 18.48
N VAL A 103 13.82 -10.26 18.16
CA VAL A 103 13.94 -11.69 18.47
C VAL A 103 14.80 -12.39 17.41
N SER A 104 14.40 -12.33 16.13
CA SER A 104 15.16 -12.92 15.02
C SER A 104 14.60 -12.53 13.65
N ILE A 105 15.41 -12.73 12.60
CA ILE A 105 14.96 -12.66 11.20
C ILE A 105 13.79 -13.63 10.95
N ALA A 106 13.85 -14.83 11.53
CA ALA A 106 12.80 -15.84 11.42
C ALA A 106 11.46 -15.32 11.97
N ALA A 107 11.47 -14.77 13.18
CA ALA A 107 10.27 -14.22 13.81
C ALA A 107 9.67 -13.06 12.98
N ALA A 108 10.50 -12.11 12.55
CA ALA A 108 10.06 -10.99 11.72
C ALA A 108 9.46 -11.47 10.38
N LEU A 109 10.11 -12.43 9.72
CA LEU A 109 9.63 -13.00 8.46
C LEU A 109 8.32 -13.76 8.65
N GLY A 110 8.15 -14.46 9.78
CA GLY A 110 6.92 -15.15 10.13
C GLY A 110 5.75 -14.18 10.34
N VAL A 111 5.95 -13.10 11.10
CA VAL A 111 4.93 -12.04 11.29
C VAL A 111 4.57 -11.40 9.96
N TRP A 112 5.56 -11.08 9.13
CA TRP A 112 5.30 -10.52 7.80
C TRP A 112 4.51 -11.49 6.91
N GLY A 113 4.91 -12.76 6.90
CA GLY A 113 4.24 -13.81 6.14
C GLY A 113 2.78 -14.00 6.56
N ALA A 114 2.51 -14.02 7.87
CA ALA A 114 1.16 -14.09 8.42
C ALA A 114 0.30 -12.89 7.97
N TRP A 115 0.85 -11.68 8.05
CA TRP A 115 0.16 -10.48 7.61
C TRP A 115 -0.16 -10.49 6.11
N ALA A 116 0.80 -10.88 5.27
CA ALA A 116 0.61 -11.00 3.82
C ALA A 116 -0.45 -12.07 3.48
N ALA A 117 -0.42 -13.22 4.14
CA ALA A 117 -1.41 -14.27 3.93
C ALA A 117 -2.82 -13.81 4.34
N ALA A 118 -2.95 -13.23 5.54
CA ALA A 118 -4.23 -12.73 6.04
C ALA A 118 -4.82 -11.63 5.13
N SER A 119 -3.98 -10.70 4.67
CA SER A 119 -4.39 -9.63 3.75
C SER A 119 -4.85 -10.19 2.40
N GLY A 120 -4.13 -11.20 1.87
CA GLY A 120 -4.51 -11.87 0.63
C GLY A 120 -5.83 -12.62 0.74
N ILE A 121 -6.04 -13.35 1.84
CA ILE A 121 -7.32 -14.03 2.13
C ILE A 121 -8.46 -13.01 2.20
N ALA A 122 -8.28 -11.89 2.90
CA ALA A 122 -9.30 -10.85 2.98
C ALA A 122 -9.66 -10.26 1.60
N GLN A 123 -8.67 -10.05 0.72
CA GLN A 123 -8.91 -9.62 -0.66
C GLN A 123 -9.70 -10.66 -1.47
N LEU A 124 -9.35 -11.94 -1.34
CA LEU A 124 -10.04 -13.04 -2.00
C LEU A 124 -11.48 -13.19 -1.51
N VAL A 125 -11.72 -13.11 -0.20
CA VAL A 125 -13.06 -13.14 0.41
C VAL A 125 -13.90 -11.95 -0.07
N THR A 126 -13.30 -10.76 -0.15
CA THR A 126 -14.00 -9.54 -0.62
C THR A 126 -14.33 -9.62 -2.11
N ALA A 127 -13.44 -10.21 -2.93
CA ALA A 127 -13.77 -10.49 -4.33
C ALA A 127 -14.91 -11.51 -4.38
N ALA A 128 -14.76 -12.62 -3.67
CA ALA A 128 -15.77 -13.67 -3.55
C ALA A 128 -17.16 -13.20 -3.07
N SER A 129 -17.27 -12.15 -2.27
CA SER A 129 -18.56 -11.61 -1.83
C SER A 129 -19.20 -10.66 -2.85
N ARG A 130 -18.42 -10.09 -3.78
CA ARG A 130 -18.87 -9.07 -4.74
C ARG A 130 -18.94 -9.58 -6.20
N ARG A 131 -18.93 -10.90 -6.43
CA ARG A 131 -18.70 -11.51 -7.77
C ARG A 131 -19.68 -11.02 -8.86
N GLY A 132 -20.86 -10.55 -8.47
CA GLY A 132 -21.86 -9.97 -9.37
C GLY A 132 -21.59 -8.53 -9.84
N SER A 133 -20.60 -7.83 -9.28
CA SER A 133 -20.32 -6.41 -9.58
C SER A 133 -19.31 -6.18 -10.71
N GLY A 134 -18.69 -7.23 -11.25
CA GLY A 134 -17.64 -7.14 -12.27
C GLY A 134 -16.33 -6.50 -11.77
N GLY A 135 -15.25 -6.64 -12.56
CA GLY A 135 -13.98 -5.91 -12.31
C GLY A 135 -13.06 -6.43 -11.21
N GLN A 136 -13.30 -7.64 -10.69
CA GLN A 136 -12.56 -8.18 -9.53
C GLN A 136 -11.30 -8.95 -9.84
N VAL A 137 -11.07 -9.32 -11.10
CA VAL A 137 -9.91 -10.11 -11.52
C VAL A 137 -8.60 -9.55 -10.97
N PRO A 138 -8.33 -8.22 -11.00
CA PRO A 138 -7.11 -7.67 -10.41
C PRO A 138 -7.00 -7.93 -8.89
N GLN A 139 -8.12 -7.84 -8.16
CA GLN A 139 -8.16 -8.10 -6.73
C GLN A 139 -7.97 -9.59 -6.39
N ILE A 140 -8.50 -10.49 -7.22
CA ILE A 140 -8.30 -11.95 -7.05
C ILE A 140 -6.83 -12.30 -7.27
N VAL A 141 -6.22 -11.80 -8.35
CA VAL A 141 -4.81 -12.06 -8.67
C VAL A 141 -3.90 -11.52 -7.58
N SER A 142 -4.12 -10.26 -7.15
CA SER A 142 -3.40 -9.65 -6.04
C SER A 142 -3.53 -10.47 -4.75
N GLY A 143 -4.77 -10.86 -4.40
CA GLY A 143 -5.03 -11.68 -3.22
C GLY A 143 -4.31 -13.02 -3.26
N ALA A 144 -4.35 -13.72 -4.40
CA ALA A 144 -3.66 -14.98 -4.59
C ALA A 144 -2.13 -14.85 -4.45
N ILE A 145 -1.52 -13.84 -5.08
CA ILE A 145 -0.08 -13.57 -4.94
C ILE A 145 0.28 -13.32 -3.47
N SER A 146 -0.52 -12.52 -2.77
CA SER A 146 -0.32 -12.21 -1.36
C SER A 146 -0.40 -13.45 -0.46
N VAL A 147 -1.35 -14.36 -0.71
CA VAL A 147 -1.45 -15.63 0.01
C VAL A 147 -0.24 -16.52 -0.25
N LEU A 148 0.15 -16.68 -1.52
CA LEU A 148 1.28 -17.51 -1.90
C LEU A 148 2.61 -16.97 -1.34
N ALA A 149 2.83 -15.66 -1.42
CA ALA A 149 3.99 -15.01 -0.84
C ALA A 149 4.01 -15.15 0.69
N GLY A 150 2.87 -14.90 1.36
CA GLY A 150 2.74 -15.02 2.80
C GLY A 150 2.98 -16.44 3.31
N ALA A 151 2.39 -17.43 2.65
CA ALA A 151 2.62 -18.85 2.97
C ALA A 151 4.08 -19.25 2.74
N SER A 152 4.72 -18.73 1.69
CA SER A 152 6.14 -18.98 1.41
C SER A 152 7.04 -18.37 2.47
N PHE A 153 6.76 -17.15 2.94
CA PHE A 153 7.50 -16.51 4.03
C PHE A 153 7.31 -17.22 5.36
N LEU A 154 6.08 -17.68 5.67
CA LEU A 154 5.84 -18.52 6.83
C LEU A 154 6.65 -19.82 6.77
N ALA A 155 6.60 -20.55 5.65
CA ALA A 155 7.39 -21.76 5.45
C ALA A 155 8.90 -21.50 5.55
N GLN A 156 9.37 -20.37 5.02
CA GLN A 156 10.78 -19.97 5.10
C GLN A 156 11.19 -19.60 6.53
N SER A 157 10.29 -18.98 7.32
CA SER A 157 10.56 -18.64 8.72
C SER A 157 10.87 -19.86 9.59
N ALA A 158 10.25 -21.01 9.28
CA ALA A 158 10.50 -22.28 9.95
C ALA A 158 11.85 -22.95 9.59
N LYS A 159 12.56 -22.45 8.57
CA LYS A 159 13.79 -23.05 8.02
C LYS A 159 15.06 -22.24 8.34
N HIS A 160 15.09 -21.56 9.48
CA HIS A 160 16.23 -20.74 9.93
C HIS A 160 16.73 -19.75 8.85
N PRO A 161 15.89 -18.81 8.39
CA PRO A 161 16.26 -17.89 7.33
C PRO A 161 17.42 -16.99 7.76
N THR A 162 18.36 -16.78 6.85
CA THR A 162 19.47 -15.85 7.02
C THR A 162 19.16 -14.45 6.46
N SER A 163 17.99 -14.27 5.84
CA SER A 163 17.57 -12.99 5.26
C SER A 163 16.05 -12.84 5.22
N ILE A 164 15.56 -11.61 5.38
CA ILE A 164 14.17 -11.19 5.11
C ILE A 164 14.03 -10.43 3.77
N SER A 165 15.11 -10.29 3.00
CA SER A 165 15.15 -9.50 1.76
C SER A 165 14.08 -9.85 0.72
N GLY A 166 13.57 -11.08 0.71
CA GLY A 166 12.47 -11.51 -0.16
C GLY A 166 11.19 -10.69 0.02
N VAL A 167 10.97 -10.16 1.23
CA VAL A 167 9.89 -9.22 1.54
C VAL A 167 9.97 -7.95 0.69
N GLY A 168 11.18 -7.46 0.42
CA GLY A 168 11.40 -6.29 -0.44
C GLY A 168 10.88 -6.51 -1.86
N GLY A 169 11.15 -7.68 -2.44
CA GLY A 169 10.62 -8.04 -3.76
C GLY A 169 9.09 -8.09 -3.79
N TYR A 170 8.49 -8.66 -2.74
CA TYR A 170 7.03 -8.67 -2.57
C TYR A 170 6.45 -7.24 -2.47
N ALA A 171 7.08 -6.34 -1.70
CA ALA A 171 6.66 -4.95 -1.58
C ALA A 171 6.76 -4.20 -2.92
N VAL A 172 7.80 -4.44 -3.73
CA VAL A 172 7.93 -3.85 -5.07
C VAL A 172 6.79 -4.30 -5.99
N LEU A 173 6.44 -5.59 -5.98
CA LEU A 173 5.28 -6.09 -6.73
C LEU A 173 3.99 -5.37 -6.29
N GLY A 174 3.77 -5.21 -4.98
CA GLY A 174 2.70 -4.37 -4.43
C GLY A 174 2.73 -2.93 -4.96
N GLY A 175 3.93 -2.34 -5.00
CA GLY A 175 4.19 -1.01 -5.56
C GLY A 175 3.73 -0.88 -7.01
N ILE A 176 3.96 -1.88 -7.86
CA ILE A 176 3.53 -1.87 -9.26
C ILE A 176 2.00 -1.78 -9.36
N PHE A 177 1.26 -2.45 -8.48
CA PHE A 177 -0.21 -2.29 -8.45
C PHE A 177 -0.64 -0.86 -8.09
N PHE A 178 0.07 -0.19 -7.18
CA PHE A 178 -0.18 1.23 -6.92
C PHE A 178 0.14 2.09 -8.15
N LEU A 179 1.25 1.85 -8.83
CA LEU A 179 1.61 2.58 -10.04
C LEU A 179 0.55 2.44 -11.15
N VAL A 180 0.11 1.21 -11.43
CA VAL A 180 -0.94 0.94 -12.41
C VAL A 180 -2.24 1.64 -12.02
N SER A 181 -2.61 1.59 -10.75
CA SER A 181 -3.80 2.28 -10.22
C SER A 181 -3.66 3.80 -10.37
N ALA A 182 -2.48 4.36 -10.08
CA ALA A 182 -2.21 5.79 -10.20
C ALA A 182 -2.35 6.29 -11.65
N ILE A 183 -1.77 5.56 -12.60
CA ILE A 183 -1.86 5.86 -14.04
C ILE A 183 -3.31 5.79 -14.50
N ARG A 184 -4.04 4.73 -14.12
CA ARG A 184 -5.46 4.57 -14.48
C ARG A 184 -6.30 5.73 -13.97
N LEU A 185 -6.15 6.12 -12.70
CA LEU A 185 -6.89 7.25 -12.13
C LEU A 185 -6.55 8.56 -12.83
N ARG A 186 -5.27 8.79 -13.15
CA ARG A 186 -4.85 10.00 -13.86
C ARG A 186 -5.46 10.08 -15.26
N SER A 187 -5.49 8.98 -16.00
CA SER A 187 -6.12 8.94 -17.32
C SER A 187 -7.63 9.19 -17.26
N LEU A 188 -8.31 8.71 -16.22
CA LEU A 188 -9.74 8.96 -16.02
C LEU A 188 -10.03 10.43 -15.71
N VAL A 189 -9.18 11.08 -14.89
CA VAL A 189 -9.30 12.51 -14.60
C VAL A 189 -9.10 13.35 -15.85
N LEU A 190 -8.08 13.05 -16.66
CA LEU A 190 -7.82 13.76 -17.92
C LEU A 190 -8.96 13.60 -18.93
N LYS A 191 -9.59 12.42 -18.99
CA LYS A 191 -10.75 12.20 -19.86
C LYS A 191 -11.99 12.97 -19.42
N ALA A 192 -12.15 13.22 -18.11
CA ALA A 192 -13.30 13.95 -17.57
C ALA A 192 -13.17 15.48 -17.72
N SER A 193 -11.97 16.00 -18.04
CA SER A 193 -11.71 17.42 -18.31
C SER A 193 -11.87 17.82 -19.78
N HIS A 194 -12.23 16.89 -20.66
CA HIS A 194 -12.52 17.09 -22.08
C HIS A 194 -14.00 16.82 -22.37
#